data_AF-A0A258KIY7-F1
#
_entry.id   AF-A0A258KIY7-F1
#
_cell.length_a   1.000
_cell.length_b   1.000
_cell.length_c   1.000
_cell.angle_alpha   90.00
_cell.angle_beta   90.00
_cell.angle_gamma   90.00
#
_symmetry.space_group_name_H-M   'P 1'
#
loop_
_entity.id
_entity.type
_entity.pdbx_description
1 polymer ?
#
loop_
_entity_poly.entity_id
_entity_poly.type
_entity_poly.pdbx_seq_one_letter_code
_entity_poly.pdbx_strand_id
1 'polypeptide(L)' 'IVEGGAETLNLFIKAGLWDEARVFTGPQNWNSGTPAPKLFGKPGETQTVGPDVLNIWFNKE' A
#
# COMPACT_ATOMS: atom_id res chain seq x y z
N ILE A 1 -10.95 -7.83 -5.00
CA ILE A 1 -9.74 -7.00 -5.15
C ILE A 1 -10.18 -5.58 -5.47
N VAL A 2 -9.61 -4.56 -4.80
CA VAL A 2 -9.90 -3.14 -5.06
C VAL A 2 -8.61 -2.51 -5.56
N GLU A 3 -8.70 -1.85 -6.72
CA GLU A 3 -7.62 -1.08 -7.32
C GLU A 3 -8.16 0.29 -7.74
N GLY A 4 -7.34 1.32 -7.65
CA GLY A 4 -7.74 2.68 -7.96
C GLY A 4 -6.69 3.72 -7.62
N GLY A 5 -7.03 4.98 -7.85
CA GLY A 5 -6.19 6.10 -7.46
C GLY A 5 -6.12 6.31 -5.95
N ALA A 6 -5.26 7.25 -5.52
CA ALA A 6 -5.03 7.53 -4.11
C ALA A 6 -6.30 7.87 -3.33
N GLU A 7 -7.26 8.59 -3.93
CA GLU A 7 -8.51 8.95 -3.25
C GLU A 7 -9.37 7.72 -2.93
N THR A 8 -9.65 6.88 -3.93
CA THR A 8 -10.41 5.63 -3.75
C THR A 8 -9.77 4.76 -2.68
N LEU A 9 -8.45 4.51 -2.78
CA LEU A 9 -7.76 3.66 -1.81
C LEU A 9 -7.79 4.27 -0.39
N ASN A 10 -7.64 5.59 -0.25
CA ASN A 10 -7.76 6.26 1.04
C ASN A 10 -9.16 6.13 1.66
N LEU A 11 -10.23 6.10 0.85
CA LEU A 11 -11.58 5.90 1.36
C LEU A 11 -11.75 4.52 1.99
N PHE A 12 -11.28 3.45 1.32
CA PHE A 12 -11.31 2.09 1.89
C PHE A 12 -10.44 1.97 3.14
N ILE A 13 -9.23 2.54 3.11
CA ILE A 13 -8.30 2.52 4.26
C ILE A 13 -8.94 3.20 5.47
N LYS A 14 -9.49 4.41 5.29
CA LYS A 14 -10.12 5.18 6.37
C LYS A 14 -11.39 4.52 6.89
N ALA A 15 -12.15 3.87 6.03
CA ALA A 15 -13.35 3.14 6.43
C ALA A 15 -13.04 1.82 7.15
N GLY A 16 -11.78 1.36 7.17
CA GLY A 16 -11.40 0.07 7.74
C GLY A 16 -11.92 -1.12 6.91
N LEU A 17 -12.40 -0.88 5.69
CA LEU A 17 -13.05 -1.88 4.84
C LEU A 17 -12.03 -2.65 3.98
N TRP A 18 -11.01 -3.19 4.63
CA TRP A 18 -9.96 -3.98 3.99
C TRP A 18 -9.33 -4.90 5.03
N ASP A 19 -8.95 -6.11 4.61
CA ASP A 19 -8.23 -7.08 5.45
C ASP A 19 -6.73 -7.06 5.14
N GLU A 20 -6.38 -6.97 3.86
CA GLU A 20 -5.01 -7.02 3.34
C GLU A 20 -4.75 -5.88 2.34
N ALA A 21 -3.59 -5.22 2.46
CA ALA A 21 -3.10 -4.28 1.47
C ALA A 21 -1.73 -4.71 0.93
N ARG A 22 -1.64 -4.82 -0.39
CA ARG A 22 -0.42 -5.20 -1.12
C ARG A 22 0.19 -3.95 -1.76
N VAL A 23 1.36 -3.55 -1.28
CA VAL A 23 2.05 -2.33 -1.72
C VAL A 23 3.32 -2.72 -2.47
N PHE A 24 3.34 -2.49 -3.78
CA PHE A 24 4.54 -2.60 -4.60
C PHE A 24 5.28 -1.26 -4.64
N THR A 25 6.57 -1.29 -4.34
CA THR A 25 7.46 -0.13 -4.41
C THR A 25 8.62 -0.44 -5.34
N GLY A 26 8.73 0.32 -6.43
CA GLY A 26 9.87 0.24 -7.35
C GLY A 26 11.09 1.03 -6.88
N PRO A 27 12.25 0.84 -7.53
CA PRO A 27 13.53 1.43 -7.10
C PRO A 27 13.64 2.95 -7.38
N GLN A 28 12.71 3.51 -8.15
CA GLN A 28 12.77 4.92 -8.55
C GLN A 28 12.13 5.83 -7.50
N ASN A 29 12.87 6.87 -7.10
CA ASN A 29 12.35 7.92 -6.24
C ASN A 29 11.81 9.08 -7.08
N TRP A 30 10.61 9.55 -6.75
CA TRP A 30 10.00 10.73 -7.37
C TRP A 30 9.94 11.87 -6.36
N ASN A 31 10.50 13.03 -6.74
CA ASN A 31 10.56 14.22 -5.87
C ASN A 31 9.22 14.99 -5.82
N SER A 32 8.30 14.69 -6.73
CA SER A 32 6.97 15.32 -6.83
C SER A 32 5.99 14.34 -7.47
N GLY A 33 4.69 14.56 -7.24
CA GLY A 33 3.62 13.70 -7.75
C GLY A 33 2.53 13.50 -6.72
N THR A 34 1.69 12.48 -6.95
CA THR A 34 0.65 12.08 -6.00
C THR A 34 1.24 11.15 -4.95
N PRO A 35 1.19 11.47 -3.65
CA PRO A 35 1.69 10.59 -2.60
C PRO A 35 0.90 9.27 -2.54
N ALA A 36 1.59 8.17 -2.21
CA ALA A 36 0.93 6.90 -1.92
C ALA A 36 0.02 7.02 -0.68
N PRO A 37 -1.10 6.27 -0.62
CA PRO A 37 -1.91 6.14 0.58
C PRO A 37 -1.06 5.70 1.79
N LYS A 38 -1.32 6.28 2.95
CA LYS A 38 -0.58 5.96 4.18
C LYS A 38 -1.26 4.80 4.92
N LEU A 39 -0.50 3.75 5.20
CA LEU A 39 -0.87 2.68 6.12
C LEU A 39 -0.10 2.89 7.44
N PHE A 40 -0.76 2.60 8.57
CA PHE A 40 -0.16 2.75 9.89
C PHE A 40 0.40 1.41 10.38
N GLY A 41 1.56 1.43 11.05
CA GLY A 41 2.22 0.24 11.58
C GLY A 41 3.39 -0.24 10.72
N LYS A 42 3.59 -1.55 10.64
CA LYS A 42 4.61 -2.20 9.81
C LYS A 42 3.98 -3.32 8.97
N PRO A 43 4.53 -3.65 7.79
CA PRO A 43 4.04 -4.79 7.02
C PRO A 43 4.20 -6.09 7.82
N GLY A 44 3.26 -7.00 7.63
CA GLY A 44 3.35 -8.36 8.18
C GLY A 44 4.36 -9.20 7.40
N GLU A 45 4.46 -8.96 6.10
CA GLU A 45 5.40 -9.65 5.21
C GLU A 45 6.03 -8.68 4.21
N THR A 46 7.28 -8.97 3.85
CA THR A 46 8.01 -8.25 2.81
C THR A 46 8.70 -9.27 1.91
N GLN A 47 8.57 -9.07 0.60
CA GLN A 47 9.15 -9.96 -0.42
C GLN A 47 9.80 -9.12 -1.52
N THR A 48 10.92 -9.61 -2.05
CA THR A 48 11.54 -9.03 -3.26
C THR A 48 10.90 -9.67 -4.49
N VAL A 49 10.41 -8.85 -5.41
CA VAL A 49 9.78 -9.30 -6.66
C VAL A 49 10.48 -8.59 -7.83
N GLY A 50 11.48 -9.25 -8.42
CA GLY A 50 12.34 -8.62 -9.41
C GLY A 50 13.09 -7.42 -8.79
N PRO A 51 13.02 -6.21 -9.39
CA PRO A 51 13.63 -5.01 -8.83
C PRO A 51 12.76 -4.34 -7.74
N ASP A 52 11.53 -4.82 -7.53
CA ASP A 52 10.57 -4.18 -6.65
C ASP A 52 10.51 -4.87 -5.27
N VAL A 53 9.97 -4.14 -4.29
CA VAL A 53 9.63 -4.68 -2.98
C VAL A 53 8.11 -4.74 -2.85
N LEU A 54 7.58 -5.93 -2.55
CA LEU A 54 6.20 -6.14 -2.15
C LEU A 54 6.10 -6.14 -0.63
N ASN A 55 5.35 -5.21 -0.07
CA ASN A 55 4.96 -5.19 1.33
C ASN A 55 3.50 -5.60 1.47
N ILE A 56 3.21 -6.58 2.33
CA ILE A 56 1.87 -7.05 2.63
C ILE A 56 1.50 -6.59 4.03
N TRP A 57 0.44 -5.80 4.12
CA TRP A 57 -0.09 -5.24 5.35
C TRP A 57 -1.40 -5.92 5.69
N PHE A 58 -1.65 -6.11 6.98
CA PHE A 58 -2.89 -6.68 7.47
C PHE A 58 -3.57 -5.67 8.38
N ASN A 59 -4.84 -5.39 8.09
CA ASN A 59 -5.69 -4.64 9.00
C ASN A 59 -6.10 -5.60 10.13
N LYS A 60 -5.63 -5.33 11.33
CA LYS A 60 -6.11 -6.02 12.53
C LYS A 60 -7.16 -5.10 13.12
N GLU A 61 -8.43 -5.50 13.03
CA GLU A 61 -9.50 -4.82 13.78
C GLU A 61 -9.14 -4.66 15.26
#